data_AF-A0A925AFK3-F1
#
_entry.id   AF-A0A925AFK3-F1
#
_cell.length_a   1.000
_cell.length_b   1.000
_cell.length_c   1.000
_cell.angle_alpha   90.00
_cell.angle_beta   90.00
_cell.angle_gamma   90.00
#
_symmetry.space_group_name_H-M   'P 1'
#
loop_
_entity.id
_entity.type
_entity.pdbx_description
1 polymer ?
#
loop_
_entity_poly.entity_id
_entity_poly.type
_entity_poly.pdbx_seq_one_letter_code
_entity_poly.pdbx_strand_id
1 'polypeptide(L)'
;WIDRDIPVIIGLLVTDDFRRLGSMDCLWKAPIPLEGAKGHALLVMGYDDTTKEFELLNSYGTGWGCFGVLRISYADYSRTVQEGYVLQFDFDSGVEVECPGGRH
;
A
#
# COMPACT_ATOMS: atom_id res chain seq x y z
N TRP A 1 -12.07 3.48 -6.99
CA TRP A 1 -11.35 4.27 -5.97
C TRP A 1 -9.84 4.34 -6.23
N ILE A 2 -9.21 3.47 -7.04
CA ILE A 2 -7.86 3.71 -7.60
C ILE A 2 -7.96 4.22 -9.06
N ASP A 3 -8.80 5.22 -9.30
CA ASP A 3 -8.98 5.82 -10.64
C ASP A 3 -8.26 7.19 -10.74
N ARG A 4 -7.37 7.51 -9.78
CA ARG A 4 -6.77 8.85 -9.65
C ARG A 4 -5.26 8.87 -9.35
N ASP A 5 -4.54 7.74 -9.46
CA ASP A 5 -3.13 7.66 -9.03
C ASP A 5 -2.89 8.14 -7.59
N ILE A 6 -3.92 8.06 -6.73
CA ILE A 6 -3.79 8.48 -5.33
C ILE A 6 -3.39 7.26 -4.50
N PRO A 7 -2.18 7.24 -3.92
CA PRO A 7 -1.75 6.16 -3.07
C PRO A 7 -2.59 6.12 -1.80
N VAL A 8 -3.10 4.93 -1.43
CA VAL A 8 -3.89 4.73 -0.21
C VAL A 8 -3.00 4.10 0.86
N ILE A 9 -2.82 4.78 1.97
CA ILE A 9 -2.11 4.25 3.13
C ILE A 9 -3.09 3.42 3.95
N ILE A 10 -2.69 2.23 4.37
CA ILE A 10 -3.51 1.33 5.17
C ILE A 10 -2.82 0.98 6.49
N GLY A 11 -3.61 0.86 7.55
CA GLY A 11 -3.20 0.25 8.81
C GLY A 11 -3.81 -1.15 8.92
N LEU A 12 -2.98 -2.17 9.14
CA LEU A 12 -3.42 -3.57 9.20
C LEU A 12 -2.73 -4.36 10.31
N LEU A 13 -3.38 -5.45 10.72
CA LEU A 13 -2.82 -6.43 11.64
C LEU A 13 -2.00 -7.47 10.88
N VAL A 14 -0.72 -7.58 11.23
CA VAL A 14 0.20 -8.59 10.67
C VAL A 14 0.76 -9.49 11.76
N THR A 15 0.86 -10.78 11.47
CA THR A 15 1.47 -11.81 12.32
C THR A 15 2.96 -12.00 11.98
N ASP A 16 3.71 -12.76 12.78
CA ASP A 16 5.16 -12.86 12.60
C ASP A 16 5.57 -13.53 11.28
N ASP A 17 4.73 -14.36 10.65
CA ASP A 17 4.98 -14.93 9.34
C ASP A 17 5.07 -13.86 8.24
N PHE A 18 4.28 -12.78 8.34
CA PHE A 18 4.38 -11.64 7.43
C PHE A 18 5.79 -11.02 7.46
N ARG A 19 6.38 -10.87 8.65
CA ARG A 19 7.74 -10.32 8.80
C ARG A 19 8.84 -11.25 8.26
N ARG A 20 8.54 -12.54 8.11
CA ARG A 20 9.48 -13.58 7.67
C ARG A 20 9.41 -13.88 6.17
N LEU A 21 8.53 -13.21 5.42
CA LEU A 21 8.45 -13.37 3.97
C LEU A 21 9.80 -13.02 3.32
N GLY A 22 10.25 -13.89 2.42
CA GLY A 22 11.46 -13.71 1.63
C GLY A 22 11.21 -13.00 0.30
N SER A 23 12.28 -12.79 -0.46
CA SER A 23 12.27 -11.99 -1.70
C SER A 23 11.46 -12.58 -2.88
N MET A 24 10.91 -13.79 -2.70
CA MET A 24 10.12 -14.50 -3.71
C MET A 24 8.68 -14.75 -3.25
N ASP A 25 8.32 -14.35 -2.02
CA ASP A 25 6.99 -14.54 -1.46
C ASP A 25 6.08 -13.38 -1.89
N CYS A 26 5.43 -13.55 -3.05
CA CYS A 26 4.64 -12.48 -3.67
C CYS A 26 3.17 -12.42 -3.20
N LEU A 27 2.73 -13.35 -2.36
CA LEU A 27 1.37 -13.43 -1.83
C LEU A 27 1.41 -13.78 -0.35
N TRP A 28 0.75 -12.98 0.48
CA TRP A 28 0.55 -13.32 1.89
C TRP A 28 -0.88 -13.80 2.13
N LYS A 29 -0.99 -14.89 2.88
CA LYS A 29 -2.26 -15.44 3.34
C LYS A 29 -2.32 -15.25 4.84
N ALA A 30 -3.20 -14.36 5.29
CA ALA A 30 -3.30 -14.03 6.70
C ALA A 30 -3.82 -15.25 7.50
N PRO A 31 -3.16 -15.68 8.58
CA PRO A 31 -3.59 -16.84 9.35
C PRO A 31 -4.95 -16.60 10.03
N ILE A 32 -5.61 -17.70 10.41
CA ILE A 32 -6.83 -17.71 11.23
C ILE A 32 -6.55 -18.64 12.42
N PRO A 33 -6.58 -18.15 13.67
CA PRO A 33 -6.78 -16.76 14.09
C PRO A 33 -5.54 -15.86 13.84
N LEU A 34 -5.71 -14.53 13.94
CA LEU A 34 -4.62 -13.54 13.90
C LEU A 34 -3.91 -13.45 15.27
N GLU A 35 -3.51 -14.58 15.83
CA GLU A 35 -2.90 -14.63 17.16
C GLU A 35 -1.53 -13.92 17.18
N GLY A 36 -1.31 -13.07 18.19
CA GLY A 36 -0.09 -12.29 18.33
C GLY A 36 0.11 -11.20 17.28
N ALA A 37 -0.92 -10.86 16.50
CA ALA A 37 -0.83 -9.85 15.46
C ALA A 37 -0.50 -8.45 16.03
N LYS A 38 0.26 -7.68 15.25
CA LYS A 38 0.68 -6.31 15.58
C LYS A 38 0.26 -5.37 14.46
N GLY A 39 -0.02 -4.13 14.81
CA GLY A 39 -0.28 -3.08 13.83
C GLY A 39 0.95 -2.84 12.93
N HIS A 40 0.70 -2.63 11.64
CA HIS A 40 1.68 -2.21 10.64
C HIS A 40 1.00 -1.33 9.59
N ALA A 41 1.78 -0.54 8.87
CA ALA A 41 1.27 0.36 7.84
C ALA A 41 1.92 0.07 6.48
N LEU A 42 1.10 0.00 5.43
CA LEU A 42 1.51 -0.26 4.05
C LEU A 42 0.81 0.71 3.09
N LEU A 43 1.24 0.68 1.84
CA LEU A 43 0.64 1.42 0.75
C LEU A 43 -0.07 0.48 -0.22
N VAL A 44 -1.34 0.72 -0.54
CA VAL A 44 -2.03 0.07 -1.65
C VAL A 44 -1.63 0.77 -2.95
N MET A 45 -1.06 0.01 -3.88
CA MET A 45 -0.59 0.52 -5.17
C MET A 45 -1.52 0.15 -6.33
N GLY A 46 -2.30 -0.91 -6.17
CA GLY A 46 -3.14 -1.44 -7.24
C GLY A 46 -4.09 -2.53 -6.76
N TYR A 47 -4.97 -2.96 -7.65
CA TYR A 47 -5.88 -4.06 -7.45
C TYR A 47 -6.09 -4.83 -8.76
N ASP A 48 -6.42 -6.11 -8.65
CA ASP A 48 -6.83 -6.94 -9.78
C ASP A 48 -8.13 -7.67 -9.43
N ASP A 49 -9.21 -7.32 -10.12
CA ASP A 49 -10.53 -7.91 -9.91
C ASP A 49 -10.65 -9.34 -10.45
N THR A 50 -9.77 -9.76 -11.35
CA THR A 50 -9.73 -11.13 -11.88
C THR A 50 -9.24 -12.10 -10.80
N THR A 51 -8.15 -11.72 -10.13
CA THR A 51 -7.56 -12.51 -9.03
C THR A 51 -8.15 -12.17 -7.67
N LYS A 52 -8.84 -11.02 -7.54
CA LYS A 52 -9.41 -10.46 -6.30
C LYS A 52 -8.33 -10.17 -5.27
N GLU A 53 -7.28 -9.49 -5.69
CA GLU A 53 -6.09 -9.18 -4.88
C GLU A 53 -5.75 -7.68 -4.92
N PHE A 54 -5.24 -7.16 -3.82
CA PHE A 54 -4.57 -5.86 -3.76
C PHE A 54 -3.06 -6.05 -3.82
N GLU A 55 -2.36 -5.10 -4.46
CA GLU A 55 -0.91 -4.98 -4.41
C GLU A 55 -0.50 -3.95 -3.37
N LEU A 56 0.37 -4.37 -2.45
CA LEU A 56 0.84 -3.58 -1.32
C LEU A 56 2.35 -3.35 -1.43
N LEU A 57 2.78 -2.10 -1.26
CA LEU A 57 4.19 -1.75 -1.10
C LEU A 57 4.55 -1.63 0.38
N ASN A 58 5.67 -2.24 0.77
CA ASN A 58 6.20 -2.21 2.13
C ASN A 58 7.55 -1.46 2.20
N SER A 59 8.00 -1.17 3.42
CA SER A 59 9.23 -0.40 3.72
C SER A 59 10.40 -1.24 4.24
N TYR A 60 10.33 -2.58 4.11
CA TYR A 60 11.38 -3.51 4.57
C TYR A 60 12.49 -3.78 3.54
N GLY A 61 12.49 -3.04 2.42
CA GLY A 61 13.48 -3.19 1.35
C GLY A 61 13.16 -4.33 0.37
N THR A 62 13.97 -4.45 -0.68
CA THR A 62 13.72 -5.36 -1.82
C THR A 62 13.98 -6.83 -1.51
N GLY A 63 14.58 -7.15 -0.36
CA GLY A 63 14.79 -8.52 0.10
C GLY A 63 13.55 -9.16 0.74
N TRP A 64 12.47 -8.39 0.93
CA TRP A 64 11.22 -8.84 1.54
C TRP A 64 10.10 -8.84 0.50
N GLY A 65 9.25 -9.87 0.51
CA GLY A 65 8.16 -10.02 -0.47
C GLY A 65 8.67 -10.09 -1.91
N CYS A 66 7.80 -9.88 -2.89
CA CYS A 66 8.17 -9.75 -4.31
C CYS A 66 8.89 -8.41 -4.54
N PHE A 67 10.20 -8.33 -4.25
CA PHE A 67 10.98 -7.09 -4.41
C PHE A 67 10.41 -5.89 -3.64
N GLY A 68 9.92 -6.10 -2.42
CA GLY A 68 9.30 -5.07 -1.57
C GLY A 68 7.78 -4.94 -1.73
N VAL A 69 7.20 -5.65 -2.70
CA VAL A 69 5.76 -5.68 -2.99
C VAL A 69 5.14 -7.00 -2.53
N LEU A 70 3.87 -6.97 -2.16
CA LEU A 70 3.13 -8.13 -1.71
C LEU A 70 1.69 -8.08 -2.22
N ARG A 71 1.14 -9.23 -2.61
CA ARG A 71 -0.29 -9.36 -2.88
C ARG A 71 -1.03 -9.87 -1.65
N ILE A 72 -2.27 -9.42 -1.49
CA ILE A 72 -3.20 -9.89 -0.46
C ILE A 72 -4.59 -10.06 -1.09
N SER A 73 -5.30 -11.14 -0.75
CA SER A 73 -6.68 -11.33 -1.23
C SER A 73 -7.62 -10.28 -0.63
N TYR A 74 -8.70 -9.92 -1.33
CA TYR A 74 -9.73 -9.02 -0.78
C TYR A 74 -10.32 -9.54 0.53
N ALA A 75 -10.40 -10.86 0.70
CA ALA A 75 -10.91 -11.50 1.91
C ALA A 75 -9.94 -11.31 3.09
N ASP A 76 -8.64 -11.51 2.88
CA ASP A 76 -7.64 -11.30 3.93
C ASP A 76 -7.44 -9.81 4.23
N TYR A 77 -7.50 -8.96 3.20
CA TYR A 77 -7.49 -7.52 3.35
C TYR A 77 -8.62 -7.04 4.27
N SER A 78 -9.87 -7.42 3.96
CA SER A 78 -11.03 -7.00 4.76
C SER A 78 -11.00 -7.48 6.21
N ARG A 79 -10.29 -8.57 6.49
CA ARG A 79 -10.14 -9.14 7.83
C ARG A 79 -8.98 -8.55 8.62
N THR A 80 -7.94 -8.06 7.95
CA THR A 80 -6.69 -7.60 8.59
C THR A 80 -6.59 -6.08 8.68
N VAL A 81 -7.15 -5.35 7.71
CA VAL A 81 -7.08 -3.89 7.63
C VAL A 81 -8.09 -3.27 8.60
N GLN A 82 -7.61 -2.34 9.42
CA GLN A 82 -8.42 -1.62 10.40
C GLN A 82 -8.74 -0.18 9.98
N GLU A 83 -7.86 0.43 9.17
CA GLU A 83 -7.96 1.83 8.78
C GLU A 83 -7.35 2.06 7.39
N GLY A 84 -7.86 3.07 6.69
CA GLY A 84 -7.38 3.48 5.37
C GLY A 84 -7.43 5.01 5.25
N TYR A 85 -6.33 5.59 4.75
CA TYR A 85 -6.14 7.02 4.57
C TYR A 85 -5.77 7.32 3.13
N VAL A 86 -6.41 8.35 2.56
CA VAL A 86 -6.14 8.84 1.21
C VAL A 86 -5.49 10.21 1.33
N LEU A 87 -4.30 10.36 0.76
CA LEU A 87 -3.64 11.66 0.65
C LEU A 87 -4.10 12.34 -0.64
N GLN A 88 -5.09 13.22 -0.53
CA GLN A 88 -5.52 14.04 -1.66
C GLN A 88 -4.73 15.35 -1.67
N PHE A 89 -3.94 15.57 -2.71
CA PHE A 89 -3.39 16.89 -3.00
C PHE A 89 -4.40 17.66 -3.83
N ASP A 90 -4.95 18.73 -3.28
CA ASP A 90 -5.71 19.69 -4.06
C ASP A 90 -4.71 20.60 -4.79
N PHE A 91 -4.54 20.34 -6.09
CA PHE A 91 -3.88 21.27 -6.99
C PHE A 91 -4.89 22.33 -7.44
N ASP A 92 -5.29 23.23 -6.53
CA ASP A 92 -5.93 24.46 -6.95
C ASP A 92 -5.62 25.64 -6.02
N SER A 93 -4.62 26.40 -6.41
CA SER A 93 -4.72 27.87 -6.42
C SER A 93 -3.66 28.36 -7.39
N GLY A 94 -4.08 28.82 -8.57
CA GLY A 94 -3.22 29.35 -9.62
C GLY A 94 -2.28 30.44 -9.14
N VAL A 95 -1.08 30.05 -8.71
CA VAL A 95 0.05 30.94 -8.55
C VAL A 95 0.88 30.79 -9.82
N GLU A 96 0.75 31.76 -10.73
CA GLU A 96 1.77 31.97 -11.76
C GLU A 96 3.11 32.18 -11.05
N VAL A 97 4.05 31.27 -11.25
CA VAL A 97 5.44 31.48 -10.85
C VAL A 97 6.06 32.35 -11.94
N GLU A 98 6.10 33.66 -11.72
CA GLU A 98 6.95 34.54 -12.53
C GLU A 98 8.41 34.12 -12.35
N CYS A 99 9.04 33.65 -13.44
CA CYS A 99 10.48 33.48 -13.50
C CYS A 99 11.13 34.87 -13.46
N PRO A 100 12.03 35.17 -12.49
CA PRO A 100 12.71 36.45 -12.45
C PRO A 100 13.77 36.51 -13.55
N GLY A 101 13.39 37.03 -14.72
CA GLY A 101 14.30 37.09 -15.86
C GLY A 101 13.70 37.62 -17.16
N GLY A 102 12.66 38.44 -17.10
CA GLY A 102 12.11 39.09 -18.28
C GLY A 102 13.18 39.87 -19.05
N ARG A 103 13.24 39.61 -20.36
CA ARG A 103 13.41 40.65 -21.38
C ARG A 103 12.88 40.14 -22.72
N HIS A 104 11.98 40.93 -23.29
CA HIS A 104 11.42 40.82 -24.63
C HIS A 104 12.48 40.78 -25.72
#